data_AF-A0A7D9KYJ3-F1
#
_entry.id   AF-A0A7D9KYJ3-F1
#
_cell.length_a   1.000
_cell.length_b   1.000
_cell.length_c   1.000
_cell.angle_alpha   90.00
_cell.angle_beta   90.00
_cell.angle_gamma   90.00
#
_symmetry.space_group_name_H-M   'P 1'
#
loop_
_entity.id
_entity.type
_entity.pdbx_description
1 polymer ?
#
loop_
_entity_poly.entity_id
_entity_poly.type
_entity_poly.pdbx_seq_one_letter_code
_entity_poly.pdbx_strand_id
1 'polypeptide(L)'
;MEAEGAKVLWSRSIELHKLRYRWMVSDGDIKAHSAVENTYTDCKVEKLDCVGHVQKRMGKHLLNLKATTKGKLADGKSIGGKGRLSEAKIKKIQKYYRLAIRQNTLKKPNPTQREVEVAVYSMKKNIIVIFTTALNREIQQNNIAFVQKEKPRGANGNRMSRQEQTASRRMTVCLKFFTNCYVPHLPH
;
A
#
# COMPACT_ATOMS: atom_id res chain seq x y z
N MET A 1 -1.12 23.91 -17.26
CA MET A 1 0.31 23.75 -17.57
C MET A 1 0.72 22.28 -17.63
N GLU A 2 0.53 21.48 -16.57
CA GLU A 2 0.91 20.06 -16.57
C GLU A 2 0.18 19.20 -17.60
N ALA A 3 -1.14 19.37 -17.76
CA ALA A 3 -1.91 18.61 -18.75
C ALA A 3 -1.47 18.90 -20.19
N GLU A 4 -1.14 20.16 -20.51
CA GLU A 4 -0.61 20.53 -21.82
C GLU A 4 0.80 19.97 -22.01
N GLY A 5 1.65 20.00 -20.98
CA GLY A 5 2.96 19.35 -21.01
C GLY A 5 2.86 17.83 -21.26
N ALA A 6 1.89 17.16 -20.61
CA ALA A 6 1.63 15.74 -20.84
C ALA A 6 1.20 15.48 -22.28
N LYS A 7 0.26 16.25 -22.84
CA LYS A 7 -0.15 16.12 -24.26
C LYS A 7 1.05 16.22 -25.20
N VAL A 8 1.88 17.26 -25.04
CA VAL A 8 3.07 17.46 -25.88
C VAL A 8 4.04 16.29 -25.78
N LEU A 9 4.33 15.81 -24.57
CA LEU A 9 5.25 14.69 -24.36
C LEU A 9 4.72 13.38 -24.95
N TRP A 10 3.41 13.12 -24.82
CA TRP A 10 2.76 11.93 -25.37
C TRP A 10 2.66 11.98 -26.90
N SER A 11 2.35 13.13 -27.51
CA SER A 11 2.37 13.26 -28.99
C SER A 11 3.76 13.01 -29.57
N ARG A 12 4.80 13.59 -28.94
CA ARG A 12 6.20 13.40 -29.36
C ARG A 12 6.66 11.94 -29.29
N SER A 13 6.11 11.15 -28.37
CA SER A 13 6.44 9.72 -28.26
C SER A 13 6.15 8.97 -29.57
N ILE A 14 5.08 9.33 -30.25
CA ILE A 14 4.68 8.76 -31.54
C ILE A 14 5.53 9.37 -32.66
N GLU A 15 5.53 10.70 -32.75
CA GLU A 15 6.14 11.46 -33.86
C GLU A 15 7.65 11.22 -33.98
N LEU A 16 8.37 11.25 -32.86
CA LEU A 16 9.83 11.23 -32.85
C LEU A 16 10.42 9.85 -32.61
N HIS A 17 9.70 8.98 -31.89
CA HIS A 17 10.28 7.76 -31.35
C HIS A 17 9.48 6.49 -31.64
N LYS A 18 8.30 6.61 -32.28
CA LYS A 18 7.41 5.49 -32.61
C LYS A 18 7.14 4.57 -31.40
N LEU A 19 7.07 5.15 -30.21
CA LEU A 19 6.83 4.43 -28.95
C LEU A 19 5.51 4.88 -28.31
N ARG A 20 4.95 4.01 -27.46
CA ARG A 20 3.71 4.27 -26.73
C ARG A 20 3.93 4.07 -25.24
N TYR A 21 3.51 5.04 -24.44
CA TYR A 21 3.53 4.93 -23.00
C TYR A 21 2.28 4.21 -22.50
N ARG A 22 2.46 3.11 -21.79
CA ARG A 22 1.33 2.39 -21.19
C ARG A 22 0.95 2.91 -19.81
N TRP A 23 1.91 3.40 -19.03
CA TRP A 23 1.70 3.81 -17.64
C TRP A 23 2.12 5.26 -17.39
N MET A 24 1.31 6.00 -16.65
CA MET A 24 1.61 7.35 -16.17
C MET A 24 1.66 7.36 -14.65
N VAL A 25 2.81 7.74 -14.07
CA VAL A 25 2.93 7.96 -12.62
C VAL A 25 2.60 9.43 -12.31
N SER A 26 1.62 9.69 -11.43
CA SER A 26 1.29 11.06 -11.01
C SER A 26 0.98 11.19 -9.50
N ASP A 27 1.03 12.41 -8.95
CA ASP A 27 0.72 12.70 -7.53
C ASP A 27 -0.80 12.82 -7.26
N GLY A 28 -1.61 12.11 -8.04
CA GLY A 28 -3.06 12.09 -7.91
C GLY A 28 -3.79 13.06 -8.84
N ASP A 29 -3.10 13.94 -9.57
CA ASP A 29 -3.74 14.84 -10.54
C ASP A 29 -4.44 14.06 -11.64
N ILE A 30 -5.76 14.23 -11.69
CA ILE A 30 -6.62 13.54 -12.65
C ILE A 30 -6.55 14.22 -14.02
N LYS A 31 -6.35 15.55 -14.07
CA LYS A 31 -6.40 16.34 -15.30
C LYS A 31 -5.30 15.98 -16.30
N ALA A 32 -4.08 15.74 -15.82
CA ALA A 32 -2.96 15.39 -16.70
C ALA A 32 -3.13 13.98 -17.29
N HIS A 33 -3.64 13.03 -16.51
CA HIS A 33 -3.95 11.68 -16.99
C HIS A 33 -5.13 11.69 -17.97
N SER A 34 -6.23 12.35 -17.65
CA SER A 34 -7.40 12.46 -18.55
C SER A 34 -7.04 13.10 -19.89
N ALA A 35 -6.05 13.99 -19.93
CA ALA A 35 -5.58 14.61 -21.16
C ALA A 35 -4.83 13.66 -22.10
N VAL A 36 -4.28 12.56 -21.58
CA VAL A 36 -3.47 11.60 -22.36
C VAL A 36 -4.02 10.18 -22.36
N GLU A 37 -5.09 9.90 -21.59
CA GLU A 37 -5.67 8.57 -21.40
C GLU A 37 -5.96 7.87 -22.74
N ASN A 38 -6.51 8.62 -23.69
CA ASN A 38 -6.94 8.12 -25.00
C ASN A 38 -6.03 8.63 -26.14
N THR A 39 -4.76 8.93 -25.87
CA THR A 39 -3.82 9.37 -26.92
C THR A 39 -3.57 8.27 -27.95
N TYR A 40 -3.66 7.00 -27.57
CA TYR A 40 -3.46 5.86 -28.45
C TYR A 40 -4.80 5.20 -28.79
N THR A 41 -4.96 4.75 -30.04
CA THR A 41 -6.21 4.16 -30.53
C THR A 41 -6.46 2.74 -30.01
N ASP A 42 -5.39 2.03 -29.65
CA ASP A 42 -5.41 0.61 -29.29
C ASP A 42 -5.15 0.35 -27.80
N CYS A 43 -4.67 1.34 -27.05
CA CYS A 43 -4.41 1.19 -25.63
C CYS A 43 -4.72 2.46 -24.83
N LYS A 44 -5.25 2.25 -23.63
CA LYS A 44 -5.45 3.34 -22.67
C LYS A 44 -4.20 3.50 -21.80
N VAL A 45 -3.83 4.75 -21.54
CA VAL A 45 -2.78 5.05 -20.57
C VAL A 45 -3.31 4.76 -19.18
N GLU A 46 -2.67 3.84 -18.46
CA GLU A 46 -3.02 3.47 -17.09
C GLU A 46 -2.38 4.45 -16.10
N LYS A 47 -3.18 5.02 -15.18
CA LYS A 47 -2.67 5.88 -14.11
C LYS A 47 -2.15 5.04 -12.96
N LEU A 48 -0.92 5.34 -12.53
CA LEU A 48 -0.29 4.82 -11.34
C LEU A 48 -0.09 5.93 -10.31
N ASP A 49 -0.29 5.62 -9.04
CA ASP A 49 -0.03 6.57 -7.97
C ASP A 49 1.44 6.62 -7.60
N CYS A 50 1.97 7.83 -7.44
CA CYS A 50 3.30 7.98 -6.88
C CYS A 50 3.32 7.59 -5.38
N VAL A 51 4.47 7.13 -4.88
CA VAL A 51 4.61 6.69 -3.48
C VAL A 51 4.29 7.82 -2.49
N GLY A 52 4.59 9.08 -2.87
CA GLY A 52 4.24 10.25 -2.08
C GLY A 52 2.73 10.41 -1.92
N HIS A 53 1.97 10.21 -2.99
CA HIS A 53 0.52 10.25 -2.97
C HIS A 53 -0.07 9.10 -2.12
N VAL A 54 0.45 7.89 -2.30
CA VAL A 54 0.07 6.71 -1.51
C VAL A 54 0.29 6.95 -0.01
N GLN A 55 1.39 7.60 0.38
CA GLN A 55 1.64 8.04 1.75
C GLN A 55 0.60 9.07 2.24
N LYS A 56 0.29 10.10 1.45
CA LYS A 56 -0.68 11.15 1.81
C LYS A 56 -2.07 10.53 2.02
N ARG A 57 -2.49 9.67 1.09
CA ARG A 57 -3.78 8.95 1.14
C ARG A 57 -3.92 8.12 2.42
N MET A 58 -2.89 7.36 2.79
CA MET A 58 -2.85 6.61 4.05
C MET A 58 -3.12 7.50 5.27
N GLY A 59 -2.42 8.64 5.37
CA GLY A 59 -2.62 9.58 6.48
C GLY A 59 -4.02 10.16 6.51
N LYS A 60 -4.55 10.58 5.35
CA LYS A 60 -5.91 11.09 5.23
C LYS A 60 -6.95 10.06 5.69
N HIS A 61 -6.80 8.80 5.31
CA HIS A 61 -7.70 7.74 5.78
C HIS A 61 -7.64 7.54 7.29
N LEU A 62 -6.45 7.57 7.90
CA LEU A 62 -6.30 7.43 9.35
C LEU A 62 -6.88 8.63 10.12
N LEU A 63 -6.72 9.84 9.59
CA LEU A 63 -7.33 11.05 10.15
C LEU A 63 -8.86 10.99 10.05
N ASN A 64 -9.39 10.59 8.89
CA ASN A 64 -10.82 10.40 8.70
C ASN A 64 -11.36 9.32 9.64
N LEU A 65 -10.65 8.19 9.79
CA LEU A 65 -11.01 7.14 10.73
C LEU A 65 -11.07 7.67 12.17
N LYS A 66 -10.06 8.44 12.59
CA LYS A 66 -10.03 9.09 13.91
C LYS A 66 -11.23 10.02 14.11
N ALA A 67 -11.61 10.80 13.09
CA ALA A 67 -12.68 11.79 13.17
C ALA A 67 -14.09 11.19 13.09
N THR A 68 -14.27 10.13 12.28
CA THR A 68 -15.58 9.54 11.99
C THR A 68 -15.96 8.41 12.93
N THR A 69 -14.97 7.77 13.58
CA THR A 69 -15.24 6.72 14.56
C THR A 69 -15.82 7.35 15.82
N LYS A 70 -17.14 7.28 15.96
CA LYS A 70 -17.88 7.71 17.15
C LYS A 70 -17.91 6.57 18.19
N GLY A 71 -17.99 6.95 19.45
CA GLY A 71 -18.13 6.00 20.56
C GLY A 71 -16.81 5.48 21.11
N LYS A 72 -16.93 4.50 21.99
CA LYS A 72 -15.83 3.88 22.72
C LYS A 72 -15.50 2.53 22.09
N LEU A 73 -14.22 2.21 22.04
CA LEU A 73 -13.74 0.88 21.69
C LEU A 73 -14.07 -0.12 22.81
N ALA A 74 -13.74 -1.39 22.61
CA ALA A 74 -14.01 -2.46 23.59
C ALA A 74 -13.42 -2.19 24.99
N ASP A 75 -12.41 -1.32 25.09
CA ASP A 75 -11.79 -0.90 26.36
C ASP A 75 -12.42 0.37 26.96
N GLY A 76 -13.57 0.81 26.45
CA GLY A 76 -14.28 1.99 26.95
C GLY A 76 -13.61 3.33 26.58
N LYS A 77 -12.60 3.34 25.71
CA LYS A 77 -11.84 4.54 25.33
C LYS A 77 -12.08 4.90 23.86
N SER A 78 -11.91 6.18 23.51
CA SER A 78 -12.00 6.61 22.11
C SER A 78 -10.83 6.09 21.28
N ILE A 79 -10.95 6.17 19.95
CA ILE A 79 -9.87 5.75 19.04
C ILE A 79 -8.63 6.65 19.14
N GLY A 80 -8.82 7.92 19.48
CA GLY A 80 -7.77 8.93 19.63
C GLY A 80 -7.30 9.12 21.07
N GLY A 81 -6.41 10.08 21.28
CA GLY A 81 -5.92 10.47 22.61
C GLY A 81 -4.52 9.94 22.96
N LYS A 82 -4.07 10.24 24.18
CA LYS A 82 -2.73 9.86 24.68
C LYS A 82 -2.57 8.33 24.66
N GLY A 83 -1.45 7.86 24.10
CA GLY A 83 -1.19 6.42 23.94
C GLY A 83 -1.96 5.73 22.81
N ARG A 84 -2.90 6.40 22.12
CA ARG A 84 -3.73 5.82 21.05
C ARG A 84 -3.43 6.42 19.69
N LEU A 85 -4.37 6.41 18.74
CA LEU A 85 -4.18 6.96 17.39
C LEU A 85 -4.12 8.50 17.43
N SER A 86 -2.94 9.02 17.76
CA SER A 86 -2.65 10.46 17.71
C SER A 86 -2.12 10.87 16.34
N GLU A 87 -2.15 12.17 16.04
CA GLU A 87 -1.59 12.70 14.79
C GLU A 87 -0.09 12.42 14.65
N ALA A 88 0.64 12.44 15.76
CA ALA A 88 2.05 12.05 15.78
C ALA A 88 2.22 10.57 15.38
N LYS A 89 1.35 9.66 15.86
CA LYS A 89 1.37 8.26 15.42
C LYS A 89 1.00 8.13 13.94
N ILE A 90 0.01 8.88 13.46
CA ILE A 90 -0.38 8.88 12.04
C ILE A 90 0.80 9.33 11.16
N LYS A 91 1.48 10.43 11.50
CA LYS A 91 2.68 10.89 10.78
C LYS A 91 3.79 9.83 10.77
N LYS A 92 4.00 9.12 11.87
CA LYS A 92 4.93 7.98 11.93
C LYS A 92 4.52 6.84 11.01
N ILE A 93 3.24 6.44 11.04
CA ILE A 93 2.70 5.39 10.15
C ILE A 93 2.89 5.78 8.69
N GLN A 94 2.59 7.03 8.30
CA GLN A 94 2.84 7.53 6.95
C GLN A 94 4.31 7.39 6.54
N LYS A 95 5.24 7.86 7.38
CA LYS A 95 6.68 7.78 7.11
C LYS A 95 7.12 6.33 6.90
N TYR A 96 6.72 5.44 7.80
CA TYR A 96 7.09 4.03 7.72
C TYR A 96 6.45 3.32 6.52
N TYR A 97 5.19 3.63 6.20
CA TYR A 97 4.49 3.08 5.04
C TYR A 97 5.21 3.42 3.74
N ARG A 98 5.64 4.68 3.56
CA ARG A 98 6.49 5.09 2.42
C ARG A 98 7.82 4.34 2.40
N LEU A 99 8.47 4.17 3.56
CA LEU A 99 9.75 3.45 3.64
C LEU A 99 9.59 1.98 3.24
N ALA A 100 8.53 1.30 3.69
CA ALA A 100 8.27 -0.09 3.32
C ALA A 100 8.13 -0.28 1.81
N ILE A 101 7.43 0.65 1.14
CA ILE A 101 7.30 0.61 -0.33
C ILE A 101 8.67 0.81 -0.99
N ARG A 102 9.43 1.83 -0.56
CA ARG A 102 10.75 2.16 -1.15
C ARG A 102 11.83 1.10 -0.91
N GLN A 103 11.72 0.32 0.17
CA GLN A 103 12.68 -0.73 0.51
C GLN A 103 12.39 -2.05 -0.18
N ASN A 104 11.19 -2.23 -0.72
CA ASN A 104 10.75 -3.47 -1.38
C ASN A 104 10.51 -3.26 -2.89
N THR A 105 11.24 -2.34 -3.51
CA THR A 105 11.28 -2.18 -4.96
C THR A 105 12.37 -3.05 -5.59
N LEU A 106 12.03 -3.66 -6.72
CA LEU A 106 12.98 -4.42 -7.51
C LEU A 106 13.87 -3.45 -8.30
N LYS A 107 15.19 -3.62 -8.19
CA LYS A 107 16.17 -2.81 -8.92
C LYS A 107 16.53 -3.39 -10.29
N LYS A 108 16.31 -4.71 -10.46
CA LYS A 108 16.69 -5.37 -11.69
C LYS A 108 15.68 -5.05 -12.80
N PRO A 109 16.14 -4.81 -14.05
CA PRO A 109 15.24 -4.74 -15.19
C PRO A 109 14.62 -6.12 -15.44
N ASN A 110 13.37 -6.15 -15.91
CA ASN A 110 12.61 -7.35 -16.27
C ASN A 110 12.60 -8.44 -15.19
N PRO A 111 11.99 -8.17 -14.02
CA PRO A 111 11.90 -9.17 -12.97
C PRO A 111 11.06 -10.38 -13.34
N THR A 112 11.44 -11.54 -12.81
CA THR A 112 10.62 -12.74 -12.95
C THR A 112 9.36 -12.56 -12.12
N GLN A 113 8.28 -13.26 -12.49
CA GLN A 113 7.03 -13.24 -11.73
C GLN A 113 7.25 -13.60 -10.25
N ARG A 114 8.09 -14.60 -9.98
CA ARG A 114 8.50 -14.99 -8.62
C ARG A 114 9.27 -13.87 -7.90
N GLU A 115 10.14 -13.18 -8.63
CA GLU A 115 10.77 -11.89 -8.30
C GLU A 115 9.80 -10.90 -7.63
N VAL A 116 8.76 -10.60 -8.42
CA VAL A 116 7.70 -9.65 -8.09
C VAL A 116 6.90 -10.13 -6.88
N GLU A 117 6.49 -11.39 -6.85
CA GLU A 117 5.71 -11.96 -5.76
C GLU A 117 6.44 -11.91 -4.41
N VAL A 118 7.74 -12.25 -4.39
CA VAL A 118 8.56 -12.19 -3.18
C VAL A 118 8.71 -10.76 -2.68
N ALA A 119 8.91 -9.79 -3.57
CA ALA A 119 8.98 -8.38 -3.21
C ALA A 119 7.65 -7.86 -2.65
N VAL A 120 6.54 -8.21 -3.29
CA VAL A 120 5.19 -7.84 -2.84
C VAL A 120 4.87 -8.47 -1.48
N TYR A 121 5.20 -9.74 -1.28
CA TYR A 121 5.03 -10.42 0.00
C TYR A 121 5.84 -9.74 1.11
N SER A 122 7.12 -9.45 0.85
CA SER A 122 8.01 -8.79 1.80
C SER A 122 7.52 -7.38 2.15
N MET A 123 7.03 -6.64 1.16
CA MET A 123 6.40 -5.33 1.34
C MET A 123 5.17 -5.42 2.25
N LYS A 124 4.24 -6.34 1.96
CA LYS A 124 3.03 -6.57 2.76
C LYS A 124 3.39 -6.92 4.21
N LYS A 125 4.39 -7.80 4.41
CA LYS A 125 4.88 -8.19 5.74
C LYS A 125 5.44 -6.98 6.51
N ASN A 126 6.27 -6.16 5.87
CA ASN A 126 6.83 -4.95 6.50
C ASN A 126 5.74 -3.94 6.87
N ILE A 127 4.75 -3.73 6.00
CA ILE A 127 3.61 -2.85 6.26
C ILE A 127 2.83 -3.34 7.49
N ILE A 128 2.54 -4.64 7.59
CA ILE A 128 1.86 -5.22 8.75
C ILE A 128 2.68 -4.98 10.03
N VAL A 129 3.99 -5.22 10.01
CA VAL A 129 4.88 -4.97 11.15
C VAL A 129 4.85 -3.49 11.56
N ILE A 130 4.82 -2.57 10.61
CA ILE A 130 4.71 -1.14 10.89
C ILE A 130 3.40 -0.82 11.60
N PHE A 131 2.27 -1.35 11.12
CA PHE A 131 0.98 -1.11 11.76
C PHE A 131 0.95 -1.71 13.17
N THR A 132 1.40 -2.94 13.35
CA THR A 132 1.41 -3.57 14.67
C THR A 132 2.35 -2.86 15.63
N THR A 133 3.57 -2.50 15.23
CA THR A 133 4.53 -1.80 16.10
C THR A 133 4.12 -0.36 16.39
N ALA A 134 3.56 0.37 15.42
CA ALA A 134 3.09 1.74 15.63
C ALA A 134 1.85 1.78 16.51
N LEU A 135 0.99 0.75 16.46
CA LEU A 135 -0.23 0.66 17.27
C LEU A 135 0.00 0.02 18.64
N ASN A 136 0.91 -0.96 18.77
CA ASN A 136 1.05 -1.82 19.95
C ASN A 136 2.33 -1.60 20.78
N ARG A 137 3.07 -0.49 20.65
CA ARG A 137 4.21 -0.24 21.55
C ARG A 137 3.77 0.13 22.96
N GLU A 138 3.44 -0.92 23.70
CA GLU A 138 3.92 -1.21 25.05
C GLU A 138 4.33 -2.70 25.23
N ILE A 139 4.61 -3.46 24.15
CA ILE A 139 5.30 -4.76 24.30
C ILE A 139 6.65 -4.71 23.59
N GLN A 140 7.65 -4.90 24.44
CA GLN A 140 9.09 -4.76 24.28
C GLN A 140 9.69 -5.43 23.03
N GLN A 141 10.86 -4.91 22.63
CA GLN A 141 11.92 -5.69 22.01
C GLN A 141 11.96 -7.10 22.63
N ASN A 142 11.42 -8.14 21.98
CA ASN A 142 11.71 -9.55 22.31
C ASN A 142 11.10 -10.58 21.32
N ASN A 143 10.71 -10.22 20.10
CA ASN A 143 10.18 -11.22 19.15
C ASN A 143 10.65 -11.06 17.69
N ILE A 144 11.92 -10.67 17.52
CA ILE A 144 12.61 -10.79 16.22
C ILE A 144 12.87 -12.28 15.86
N ALA A 145 12.56 -13.23 16.75
CA ALA A 145 12.70 -14.67 16.49
C ALA A 145 11.53 -15.32 15.70
N PHE A 146 10.36 -14.69 15.57
CA PHE A 146 9.22 -15.35 14.88
C PHE A 146 9.20 -15.12 13.36
N VAL A 147 10.03 -14.20 12.84
CA VAL A 147 10.00 -13.83 11.42
C VAL A 147 10.82 -14.77 10.53
N GLN A 148 11.68 -15.62 11.10
CA GLN A 148 12.61 -16.48 10.36
C GLN A 148 12.17 -17.93 10.11
N LYS A 149 11.00 -18.38 10.61
CA LYS A 149 10.63 -19.82 10.51
C LYS A 149 9.57 -20.23 9.48
N GLU A 150 9.16 -19.37 8.55
CA GLU A 150 8.28 -19.80 7.45
C GLU A 150 8.88 -19.48 6.09
N LYS A 151 9.73 -20.41 5.63
CA LYS A 151 10.10 -20.60 4.22
C LYS A 151 9.20 -21.73 3.71
N PRO A 152 8.52 -21.62 2.56
CA PRO A 152 7.60 -22.66 2.13
C PRO A 152 8.40 -23.88 1.66
N ARG A 153 8.20 -25.01 2.34
CA ARG A 153 8.41 -26.34 1.78
C ARG A 153 7.21 -27.19 2.14
N GLY A 154 6.57 -27.75 1.10
CA GLY A 154 5.78 -28.98 1.11
C GLY A 154 4.65 -29.10 2.13
N ALA A 155 3.43 -29.26 1.62
CA ALA A 155 2.26 -29.89 2.22
C ALA A 155 2.45 -30.53 3.62
N ASN A 156 1.75 -30.02 4.63
CA ASN A 156 0.58 -30.69 5.22
C ASN A 156 -0.02 -29.84 6.35
N GLY A 157 -1.34 -29.98 6.52
CA GLY A 157 -2.15 -29.07 7.31
C GLY A 157 -1.77 -28.97 8.78
N ASN A 158 -2.04 -27.81 9.37
CA ASN A 158 -2.41 -27.75 10.77
C ASN A 158 -3.31 -26.56 11.10
N ARG A 159 -4.24 -26.84 12.01
CA ARG A 159 -5.37 -26.00 12.42
C ARG A 159 -4.87 -24.84 13.29
N MET A 160 -5.10 -23.61 12.83
CA MET A 160 -4.70 -22.36 13.49
C MET A 160 -5.28 -22.23 14.91
N SER A 161 -4.46 -21.82 15.88
CA SER A 161 -4.83 -21.79 17.30
C SER A 161 -5.90 -20.71 17.61
N ARG A 162 -6.72 -20.96 18.64
CA ARG A 162 -7.89 -20.12 19.02
C ARG A 162 -7.50 -18.69 19.46
N GLN A 163 -6.26 -18.48 19.88
CA GLN A 163 -5.69 -17.16 20.25
C GLN A 163 -5.17 -16.37 19.03
N GLU A 164 -4.61 -17.04 18.02
CA GLU A 164 -4.24 -16.42 16.74
C GLU A 164 -5.50 -16.00 15.94
N GLN A 165 -6.59 -16.76 16.05
CA GLN A 165 -7.88 -16.40 15.46
C GLN A 165 -8.48 -15.13 16.07
N THR A 166 -8.28 -14.86 17.37
CA THR A 166 -8.84 -13.66 18.03
C THR A 166 -8.01 -12.40 17.76
N ALA A 167 -6.68 -12.51 17.71
CA ALA A 167 -5.80 -11.40 17.28
C ALA A 167 -6.00 -11.07 15.78
N SER A 168 -6.14 -12.10 14.95
CA SER A 168 -6.49 -11.96 13.52
C SER A 168 -7.84 -11.25 13.37
N ARG A 169 -8.90 -11.66 14.08
CA ARG A 169 -10.23 -11.02 14.00
C ARG A 169 -10.25 -9.54 14.41
N ARG A 170 -9.43 -9.12 15.38
CA ARG A 170 -9.34 -7.70 15.80
C ARG A 170 -8.55 -6.83 14.81
N MET A 171 -7.54 -7.38 14.12
CA MET A 171 -6.85 -6.71 13.01
C MET A 171 -7.60 -6.79 11.68
N THR A 172 -8.53 -7.74 11.53
CA THR A 172 -9.26 -8.01 10.29
C THR A 172 -10.11 -6.82 9.84
N VAL A 173 -10.64 -6.00 10.75
CA VAL A 173 -11.47 -4.84 10.38
C VAL A 173 -10.63 -3.70 9.78
N CYS A 174 -9.42 -3.46 10.30
CA CYS A 174 -8.49 -2.50 9.70
C CYS A 174 -7.84 -3.05 8.43
N LEU A 175 -7.41 -4.33 8.42
CA LEU A 175 -6.64 -4.89 7.31
C LEU A 175 -7.51 -5.22 6.08
N LYS A 176 -8.78 -5.63 6.26
CA LYS A 176 -9.72 -5.84 5.14
C LYS A 176 -10.01 -4.56 4.35
N PHE A 177 -9.91 -3.39 5.00
CA PHE A 177 -10.09 -2.10 4.31
C PHE A 177 -8.86 -1.69 3.47
N PHE A 178 -7.66 -2.16 3.83
CA PHE A 178 -6.40 -1.76 3.16
C PHE A 178 -5.87 -2.78 2.14
N THR A 179 -6.31 -4.04 2.21
CA THR A 179 -5.84 -5.11 1.30
C THR A 179 -6.60 -5.18 -0.03
N ASN A 180 -7.74 -4.49 -0.17
CA ASN A 180 -8.49 -4.40 -1.43
C ASN A 180 -7.91 -3.42 -2.46
N CYS A 181 -6.76 -2.78 -2.20
CA CYS A 181 -6.08 -1.93 -3.18
C CYS A 181 -5.20 -2.72 -4.18
N TYR A 182 -5.30 -4.05 -4.22
CA TYR A 182 -4.65 -4.86 -5.26
C TYR A 182 -5.58 -6.01 -5.65
N VAL A 183 -6.59 -5.71 -6.46
CA VAL A 183 -7.28 -6.71 -7.29
C VAL A 183 -6.55 -6.68 -8.65
N PRO A 184 -5.70 -7.66 -8.98
CA PRO A 184 -5.30 -7.82 -10.37
C PRO A 184 -6.55 -8.30 -11.13
N HIS A 185 -7.08 -7.44 -12.01
CA HIS A 185 -8.03 -7.88 -13.02
C HIS A 185 -7.32 -8.94 -13.88
N LEU A 186 -7.76 -10.19 -13.74
CA LEU A 186 -7.52 -11.24 -14.73
C LEU A 186 -8.43 -10.95 -15.93
N PRO A 187 -7.93 -10.92 -17.17
CA PRO A 187 -8.79 -10.95 -18.34
C PRO A 187 -9.38 -12.36 -18.49
N HIS A 188 -10.69 -12.40 -18.78
CA HIS A 188 -11.40 -13.58 -19.29
C HIS A 188 -11.02 -13.83 -20.75
#